data_AF-A0A0F2TEM8-F1
#
_entry.id   AF-A0A0F2TEM8-F1
#
_cell.length_a   1.000
_cell.length_b   1.000
_cell.length_c   1.000
_cell.angle_alpha   90.00
_cell.angle_beta   90.00
_cell.angle_gamma   90.00
#
_symmetry.space_group_name_H-M   'P 1'
#
loop_
_entity.id
_entity.type
_entity.pdbx_description
1 polymer ?
#
loop_
_entity_poly.entity_id
_entity_poly.type
_entity_poly.pdbx_seq_one_letter_code
_entity_poly.pdbx_strand_id
1 'polypeptide(L)'
;MQRVCLALPTNRPCAAAVADIAEEAAYAAAHFDVEVHLLVLDTADSAGHAENASAVGALAPAAGVVVHHLDTGQQRDFLRRVIHRAGAAEPDLLLDLMLPDTVSYGACTNRVFLVAAALGCASVHRRDSDSTYQLLDGRKVFPIHHELRSLGRPAGEAAAGVTRSELDPADAAKPVALVGGSFIGELSVDIGGINTLDPAVYHEVVSLWAPPIWSEEEKSALVEASFTGGGTEPFTVDEAVLGAPDIRRVDMCNLGLDHRVYERLPVPPAPDTIGSDYFLLHAVLDSGLPGVVHNRHIVNHYTPERRTGPGFTAYQLRFAKFLLSMLYLHPVYGEMIALGGELLDEQHRLRVEPVLDSVRRSAAWDRAANVHRLDVLDRCYRRLGGTYAEFADHLAPRRQHLLDEAQADAERFALLIEGWGALVAAARAQRVAG
;
A
#
# COMPACT_ATOMS: atom_id res chain seq x y z
N MET A 1 17.97 -9.32 -19.06
CA MET A 1 17.39 -9.72 -17.78
C MET A 1 17.29 -8.55 -16.80
N GLN A 2 16.08 -8.01 -16.67
CA GLN A 2 15.72 -6.97 -15.69
C GLN A 2 15.51 -7.62 -14.32
N ARG A 3 15.93 -6.95 -13.24
CA ARG A 3 15.65 -7.40 -11.87
C ARG A 3 14.31 -6.86 -11.40
N VAL A 4 13.50 -7.71 -10.77
CA VAL A 4 12.21 -7.32 -10.20
C VAL A 4 12.09 -7.87 -8.77
N CYS A 5 11.48 -7.11 -7.87
CA CYS A 5 11.25 -7.52 -6.49
C CYS A 5 9.81 -8.00 -6.35
N LEU A 6 9.59 -9.28 -6.04
CA LEU A 6 8.28 -9.81 -5.66
C LEU A 6 8.27 -9.96 -4.14
N ALA A 7 7.51 -9.12 -3.45
CA ALA A 7 7.61 -8.92 -2.01
C ALA A 7 6.39 -9.47 -1.25
N LEU A 8 6.69 -10.19 -0.17
CA LEU A 8 5.76 -10.71 0.83
C LEU A 8 6.13 -10.17 2.22
N PRO A 9 5.61 -9.00 2.63
CA PRO A 9 5.66 -8.59 4.01
C PRO A 9 4.75 -9.45 4.90
N THR A 10 5.23 -9.83 6.08
CA THR A 10 4.45 -10.58 7.06
C THR A 10 4.81 -10.25 8.50
N ASN A 11 3.83 -10.33 9.39
CA ASN A 11 3.96 -10.25 10.84
C ASN A 11 3.36 -11.48 11.54
N ARG A 12 3.15 -12.56 10.79
CA ARG A 12 2.43 -13.77 11.22
C ARG A 12 2.95 -15.01 10.48
N PRO A 13 2.64 -16.22 10.98
CA PRO A 13 2.86 -17.44 10.20
C PRO A 13 2.09 -17.38 8.88
N CYS A 14 2.74 -17.71 7.76
CA CYS A 14 2.16 -17.64 6.43
C CYS A 14 2.78 -18.65 5.44
N ALA A 15 3.03 -19.88 5.89
CA ALA A 15 3.68 -20.92 5.08
C ALA A 15 3.00 -21.15 3.71
N ALA A 16 1.67 -21.13 3.66
CA ALA A 16 0.92 -21.25 2.40
C ALA A 16 1.19 -20.07 1.45
N ALA A 17 1.18 -18.83 1.96
CA ALA A 17 1.48 -17.65 1.15
C ALA A 17 2.92 -17.66 0.62
N VAL A 18 3.88 -18.19 1.40
CA VAL A 18 5.28 -18.37 0.97
C VAL A 18 5.37 -19.35 -0.22
N ALA A 19 4.64 -20.46 -0.18
CA ALA A 19 4.60 -21.40 -1.31
C ALA A 19 3.92 -20.78 -2.54
N ASP A 20 2.79 -20.10 -2.33
CA ASP A 20 2.01 -19.42 -3.37
C ASP A 20 2.87 -18.38 -4.11
N ILE A 21 3.55 -17.49 -3.40
CA ILE A 21 4.36 -16.43 -4.02
C ILE A 21 5.63 -16.99 -4.69
N ALA A 22 6.17 -18.11 -4.21
CA ALA A 22 7.29 -18.79 -4.87
C ALA A 22 6.88 -19.40 -6.22
N GLU A 23 5.65 -19.92 -6.33
CA GLU A 23 5.09 -20.35 -7.61
C GLU A 23 4.90 -19.17 -8.57
N GLU A 24 4.44 -18.01 -8.07
CA GLU A 24 4.34 -16.78 -8.87
C GLU A 24 5.74 -16.31 -9.36
N ALA A 25 6.76 -16.37 -8.49
CA ALA A 25 8.13 -16.03 -8.85
C ALA A 25 8.69 -16.95 -9.96
N ALA A 26 8.49 -18.27 -9.81
CA ALA A 26 8.89 -19.25 -10.81
C ALA A 26 8.15 -19.05 -12.14
N TYR A 27 6.86 -18.73 -12.08
CA TYR A 27 6.08 -18.38 -13.26
C TYR A 27 6.66 -17.15 -13.97
N ALA A 28 6.96 -16.08 -13.23
CA ALA A 28 7.53 -14.86 -13.79
C ALA A 28 8.89 -15.11 -14.47
N ALA A 29 9.82 -15.79 -13.80
CA ALA A 29 11.13 -16.11 -14.36
C ALA A 29 11.06 -17.04 -15.60
N ALA A 30 10.06 -17.91 -15.68
CA ALA A 30 9.90 -18.83 -16.81
C ALA A 30 9.24 -18.18 -18.04
N HIS A 31 8.43 -17.13 -17.86
CA HIS A 31 7.63 -16.52 -18.93
C HIS A 31 8.13 -15.14 -19.37
N PHE A 32 9.01 -14.51 -18.60
CA PHE A 32 9.55 -13.17 -18.86
C PHE A 32 11.08 -13.16 -18.71
N ASP A 33 11.79 -12.29 -19.44
CA ASP A 33 13.26 -12.12 -19.31
C ASP A 33 13.63 -11.32 -18.05
N VAL A 34 13.34 -11.89 -16.89
CA VAL A 34 13.54 -11.25 -15.58
C VAL A 34 14.26 -12.15 -14.58
N GLU A 35 15.04 -11.52 -13.70
CA GLU A 35 15.53 -12.11 -12.46
C GLU A 35 14.56 -11.70 -11.35
N VAL A 36 13.88 -12.67 -10.74
CA VAL A 36 12.93 -12.39 -9.67
C VAL A 36 13.64 -12.49 -8.33
N HIS A 37 13.70 -11.37 -7.63
CA HIS A 37 14.06 -11.33 -6.21
C HIS A 37 12.79 -11.53 -5.38
N LEU A 38 12.56 -12.76 -4.92
CA LEU A 38 11.48 -13.05 -3.98
C LEU A 38 11.91 -12.58 -2.59
N LEU A 39 11.26 -11.54 -2.07
CA LEU A 39 11.60 -10.90 -0.80
C LEU A 39 10.52 -11.17 0.25
N VAL A 40 10.87 -11.89 1.30
CA VAL A 40 10.03 -12.06 2.50
C VAL A 40 10.58 -11.17 3.61
N LEU A 41 9.82 -10.13 3.98
CA LEU A 41 10.11 -9.30 5.16
C LEU A 41 9.30 -9.81 6.33
N ASP A 42 9.96 -10.49 7.26
CA ASP A 42 9.31 -11.22 8.33
C ASP A 42 9.52 -10.52 9.68
N THR A 43 8.43 -9.99 10.22
CA THR A 43 8.36 -9.42 11.57
C THR A 43 7.43 -10.21 12.47
N ALA A 44 7.19 -11.50 12.19
CA ALA A 44 6.48 -12.38 13.09
C ALA A 44 7.26 -12.57 14.40
N ASP A 45 6.57 -13.08 15.43
CA ASP A 45 7.25 -13.54 16.64
C ASP A 45 8.18 -14.74 16.35
N SER A 46 8.96 -15.16 17.35
CA SER A 46 9.95 -16.23 17.14
C SER A 46 9.35 -17.55 16.65
N ALA A 47 8.11 -17.87 17.04
CA ALA A 47 7.44 -19.09 16.60
C ALA A 47 6.98 -18.98 15.14
N GLY A 48 6.32 -17.87 14.79
CA GLY A 48 5.89 -17.61 13.42
C GLY A 48 7.06 -17.45 12.45
N HIS A 49 8.14 -16.81 12.89
CA HIS A 49 9.37 -16.70 12.10
C HIS A 49 9.99 -18.08 11.81
N ALA A 50 10.06 -18.97 12.79
CA ALA A 50 10.59 -20.32 12.59
C ALA A 50 9.74 -21.13 11.59
N GLU A 51 8.42 -20.99 11.64
CA GLU A 51 7.51 -21.61 10.67
C GLU A 51 7.74 -21.07 9.26
N ASN A 52 7.81 -19.74 9.11
CA ASN A 52 8.07 -19.08 7.83
C ASN A 52 9.45 -19.46 7.28
N ALA A 53 10.49 -19.49 8.11
CA ALA A 53 11.84 -19.92 7.73
C ALA A 53 11.85 -21.37 7.24
N SER A 54 11.11 -22.25 7.91
CA SER A 54 10.96 -23.64 7.47
C SER A 54 10.25 -23.73 6.11
N ALA A 55 9.22 -22.91 5.88
CA ALA A 55 8.51 -22.86 4.61
C ALA A 55 9.42 -22.35 3.47
N VAL A 56 10.19 -21.28 3.72
CA VAL A 56 11.18 -20.74 2.78
C VAL A 56 12.26 -21.78 2.47
N GLY A 57 12.79 -22.46 3.49
CA GLY A 57 13.82 -23.50 3.31
C GLY A 57 13.32 -24.75 2.57
N ALA A 58 12.01 -24.98 2.51
CA ALA A 58 11.40 -26.08 1.78
C ALA A 58 11.08 -25.75 0.31
N LEU A 59 11.27 -24.49 -0.12
CA LEU A 59 10.99 -24.08 -1.51
C LEU A 59 11.91 -24.81 -2.50
N ALA A 60 11.33 -25.29 -3.59
CA ALA A 60 12.11 -25.86 -4.68
C ALA A 60 12.87 -24.73 -5.41
N PRO A 61 14.18 -24.88 -5.68
CA PRO A 61 14.92 -23.91 -6.46
C PRO A 61 14.33 -23.73 -7.85
N ALA A 62 14.15 -22.49 -8.29
CA ALA A 62 13.70 -22.14 -9.63
C ALA A 62 14.77 -21.29 -10.34
N ALA A 63 15.05 -21.60 -11.60
CA ALA A 63 16.01 -20.84 -12.39
C ALA A 63 15.50 -19.39 -12.56
N GLY A 64 16.40 -18.41 -12.36
CA GLY A 64 16.05 -16.99 -12.43
C GLY A 64 15.32 -16.44 -11.20
N VAL A 65 15.17 -17.22 -10.12
CA VAL A 65 14.60 -16.77 -8.84
C VAL A 65 15.66 -16.76 -7.74
N VAL A 66 15.77 -15.64 -7.02
CA VAL A 66 16.63 -15.47 -5.84
C VAL A 66 15.75 -15.13 -4.64
N VAL A 67 15.79 -15.98 -3.61
CA VAL A 67 14.95 -15.84 -2.42
C VAL A 67 15.72 -15.10 -1.32
N HIS A 68 15.09 -14.10 -0.71
CA HIS A 68 15.58 -13.31 0.42
C HIS A 68 14.56 -13.41 1.55
N HIS A 69 14.95 -13.97 2.70
CA HIS A 69 14.11 -13.98 3.90
C HIS A 69 14.82 -13.20 4.99
N LEU A 70 14.27 -12.04 5.34
CA LEU A 70 14.88 -11.13 6.30
C LEU A 70 14.03 -11.07 7.57
N ASP A 71 14.62 -11.49 8.69
CA ASP A 71 14.04 -11.28 10.01
C ASP A 71 14.10 -9.80 10.45
N THR A 72 13.42 -9.46 11.55
CA THR A 72 13.44 -8.10 12.11
C THR A 72 14.85 -7.57 12.40
N GLY A 73 15.78 -8.43 12.84
CA GLY A 73 17.16 -8.05 13.15
C GLY A 73 17.96 -7.69 11.90
N GLN A 74 17.89 -8.53 10.87
CA GLN A 74 18.52 -8.31 9.56
C GLN A 74 17.96 -7.05 8.89
N GLN A 75 16.65 -6.82 8.98
CA GLN A 75 16.01 -5.61 8.50
C GLN A 75 16.54 -4.37 9.25
N ARG A 76 16.61 -4.42 10.59
CA ARG A 76 17.16 -3.33 11.42
C ARG A 76 18.61 -3.01 11.07
N ASP A 77 19.43 -4.03 10.88
CA ASP A 77 20.84 -3.88 10.53
C ASP A 77 21.03 -3.29 9.13
N PHE A 78 20.22 -3.71 8.17
CA PHE A 78 20.17 -3.10 6.84
C PHE A 78 19.82 -1.62 6.93
N LEU A 79 18.73 -1.27 7.62
CA LEU A 79 18.26 0.10 7.77
C LEU A 79 19.31 0.98 8.45
N ARG A 80 19.94 0.51 9.54
CA ARG A 80 21.03 1.25 10.21
C ARG A 80 22.19 1.57 9.26
N ARG A 81 22.60 0.63 8.41
CA ARG A 81 23.66 0.86 7.42
C ARG A 81 23.24 1.87 6.35
N VAL A 82 21.98 1.82 5.89
CA VAL A 82 21.43 2.76 4.92
C VAL A 82 21.34 4.17 5.51
N ILE A 83 20.71 4.31 6.68
CA ILE A 83 20.52 5.58 7.39
C ILE A 83 21.88 6.23 7.71
N HIS A 84 22.83 5.44 8.24
CA HIS A 84 24.17 5.95 8.52
C HIS A 84 24.87 6.47 7.26
N ARG A 85 24.79 5.72 6.16
CA ARG A 85 25.40 6.12 4.89
C ARG A 85 24.70 7.32 4.23
N ALA A 86 23.40 7.46 4.43
CA ALA A 86 22.64 8.62 3.97
C ALA A 86 23.02 9.91 4.69
N GLY A 87 23.70 9.81 5.85
CA GLY A 87 24.11 10.98 6.64
C GLY A 87 22.91 11.73 7.24
N ALA A 88 21.84 11.01 7.57
CA ALA A 88 20.61 11.61 8.07
C ALA A 88 20.81 12.31 9.43
N ALA A 89 20.14 13.45 9.61
CA ALA A 89 20.24 14.25 10.83
C ALA A 89 19.61 13.56 12.06
N GLU A 90 18.53 12.78 11.86
CA GLU A 90 17.78 12.10 12.91
C GLU A 90 17.73 10.59 12.66
N PRO A 91 18.87 9.88 12.82
CA PRO A 91 18.99 8.49 12.39
C PRO A 91 18.10 7.52 13.17
N ASP A 92 17.94 7.72 14.48
CA ASP A 92 17.09 6.87 15.33
C ASP A 92 15.61 7.06 14.98
N LEU A 93 15.18 8.31 14.77
CA LEU A 93 13.81 8.60 14.34
C LEU A 93 13.50 7.95 12.99
N LEU A 94 14.39 8.05 11.99
CA LEU A 94 14.17 7.39 10.70
C LEU A 94 14.13 5.87 10.81
N LEU A 95 14.90 5.28 11.73
CA LEU A 95 14.82 3.85 12.00
C LEU A 95 13.45 3.47 12.57
N ASP A 96 12.96 4.24 13.54
CA ASP A 96 11.64 4.01 14.16
C ASP A 96 10.49 4.23 13.16
N LEU A 97 10.62 5.18 12.23
CA LEU A 97 9.66 5.37 11.14
C LEU A 97 9.60 4.19 10.16
N MET A 98 10.73 3.51 9.96
CA MET A 98 10.84 2.40 9.00
C MET A 98 10.58 1.04 9.63
N LEU A 99 10.80 0.91 10.94
CA LEU A 99 10.67 -0.35 11.69
C LEU A 99 10.06 -0.08 13.08
N PRO A 100 8.81 0.39 13.16
CA PRO A 100 8.13 0.60 14.43
C PRO A 100 7.82 -0.74 15.11
N ASP A 101 7.60 -0.70 16.42
CA ASP A 101 7.23 -1.88 17.21
C ASP A 101 5.78 -2.34 16.98
N THR A 102 4.97 -1.53 16.31
CA THR A 102 3.57 -1.84 15.98
C THR A 102 3.36 -2.04 14.47
N VAL A 103 2.15 -2.44 14.10
CA VAL A 103 1.81 -2.69 12.69
C VAL A 103 1.82 -1.37 11.92
N SER A 104 2.55 -1.33 10.81
CA SER A 104 2.58 -0.19 9.91
C SER A 104 2.70 -0.67 8.46
N TYR A 105 1.62 -0.49 7.70
CA TYR A 105 1.58 -0.82 6.27
C TYR A 105 2.56 0.05 5.47
N GLY A 106 2.61 1.35 5.79
CA GLY A 106 3.53 2.29 5.16
C GLY A 106 5.01 2.00 5.46
N ALA A 107 5.38 1.80 6.72
CA ALA A 107 6.77 1.50 7.10
C ALA A 107 7.26 0.20 6.46
N CYS A 108 6.39 -0.82 6.41
CA CYS A 108 6.71 -2.07 5.73
C CYS A 108 6.91 -1.88 4.22
N THR A 109 6.04 -1.11 3.57
CA THR A 109 6.16 -0.78 2.15
C THR A 109 7.44 0.00 1.85
N ASN A 110 7.78 0.99 2.68
CA ASN A 110 9.04 1.73 2.55
C ASN A 110 10.28 0.83 2.72
N ARG A 111 10.24 -0.15 3.64
CA ARG A 111 11.31 -1.15 3.77
C ARG A 111 11.48 -1.97 2.48
N VAL A 112 10.38 -2.43 1.88
CA VAL A 112 10.41 -3.14 0.59
C VAL A 112 11.08 -2.27 -0.47
N PHE A 113 10.74 -0.99 -0.57
CA PHE A 113 11.32 -0.07 -1.55
C PHE A 113 12.83 0.09 -1.38
N LEU A 114 13.34 0.28 -0.16
CA LEU A 114 14.78 0.40 0.06
C LEU A 114 15.52 -0.91 -0.23
N VAL A 115 14.97 -2.05 0.15
CA VAL A 115 15.57 -3.36 -0.14
C VAL A 115 15.57 -3.62 -1.66
N ALA A 116 14.47 -3.33 -2.35
CA ALA A 116 14.37 -3.45 -3.81
C ALA A 116 15.39 -2.54 -4.52
N ALA A 117 15.56 -1.31 -4.06
CA ALA A 117 16.58 -0.38 -4.56
C ALA A 117 18.01 -0.94 -4.36
N ALA A 118 18.29 -1.53 -3.19
CA ALA A 118 19.58 -2.19 -2.90
C ALA A 118 19.84 -3.42 -3.77
N LEU A 119 18.80 -4.16 -4.14
CA LEU A 119 18.88 -5.30 -5.07
C LEU A 119 19.01 -4.85 -6.54
N GLY A 120 18.78 -3.57 -6.82
CA GLY A 120 18.80 -3.00 -8.17
C GLY A 120 17.56 -3.39 -8.98
N CYS A 121 16.43 -3.61 -8.32
CA CYS A 121 15.17 -3.94 -8.97
C CYS A 121 14.61 -2.71 -9.70
N ALA A 122 14.02 -2.95 -10.87
CA ALA A 122 13.35 -1.93 -11.69
C ALA A 122 11.86 -1.79 -11.34
N SER A 123 11.31 -2.76 -10.61
CA SER A 123 9.94 -2.74 -10.11
C SER A 123 9.80 -3.50 -8.80
N VAL A 124 8.78 -3.14 -8.03
CA VAL A 124 8.31 -3.85 -6.84
C VAL A 124 6.91 -4.35 -7.11
N HIS A 125 6.67 -5.62 -6.81
CA HIS A 125 5.39 -6.31 -6.93
C HIS A 125 5.02 -6.80 -5.53
N ARG A 126 3.90 -6.34 -4.96
CA ARG A 126 3.54 -6.65 -3.58
C ARG A 126 2.38 -7.64 -3.52
N ARG A 127 2.49 -8.60 -2.61
CA ARG A 127 1.41 -9.49 -2.15
C ARG A 127 1.30 -9.43 -0.64
N ASP A 128 0.12 -9.61 -0.10
CA ASP A 128 -0.08 -9.73 1.34
C ASP A 128 -0.22 -11.21 1.76
N SER A 129 0.15 -11.53 3.00
CA SER A 129 0.21 -12.90 3.53
C SER A 129 -1.15 -13.52 3.87
N ASP A 130 -2.24 -12.76 3.78
CA ASP A 130 -3.64 -13.17 3.96
C ASP A 130 -4.41 -13.23 2.63
N SER A 131 -3.75 -13.58 1.54
CA SER A 131 -4.41 -13.75 0.24
C SER A 131 -3.89 -14.99 -0.50
N THR A 132 -4.71 -15.50 -1.43
CA THR A 132 -4.32 -16.53 -2.39
C THR A 132 -4.69 -16.10 -3.81
N TYR A 133 -4.32 -16.90 -4.81
CA TYR A 133 -4.65 -16.63 -6.20
C TYR A 133 -5.97 -17.27 -6.60
N GLN A 134 -6.66 -16.62 -7.54
CA GLN A 134 -7.77 -17.25 -8.23
C GLN A 134 -7.30 -18.44 -9.07
N LEU A 135 -8.20 -19.38 -9.32
CA LEU A 135 -7.95 -20.56 -10.13
C LEU A 135 -8.75 -20.50 -11.43
N LEU A 136 -8.10 -20.80 -12.55
CA LEU A 136 -8.73 -21.10 -13.83
C LEU A 136 -8.33 -22.51 -14.25
N ASP A 137 -9.30 -23.39 -14.45
CA ASP A 137 -9.07 -24.82 -14.80
C ASP A 137 -8.08 -25.52 -13.85
N GLY A 138 -8.18 -25.21 -12.54
CA GLY A 138 -7.32 -25.77 -11.50
C GLY A 138 -5.90 -25.19 -11.46
N ARG A 139 -5.61 -24.13 -12.23
CA ARG A 139 -4.30 -23.46 -12.24
C ARG A 139 -4.41 -22.06 -11.67
N LYS A 140 -3.41 -21.66 -10.89
CA LYS A 140 -3.31 -20.30 -10.34
C LYS A 140 -3.18 -19.25 -11.44
N VAL A 141 -3.90 -18.15 -11.26
CA VAL A 141 -3.88 -16.99 -12.13
C VAL A 141 -3.04 -15.91 -11.46
N PHE A 142 -1.81 -15.74 -11.93
CA PHE A 142 -0.84 -14.84 -11.31
C PHE A 142 -0.98 -13.40 -11.82
N PRO A 143 -1.15 -12.39 -10.93
CA PRO A 143 -1.21 -10.98 -11.31
C PRO A 143 0.08 -10.47 -11.97
N ILE A 144 1.25 -10.99 -11.58
CA ILE A 144 2.56 -10.58 -12.13
C ILE A 144 2.64 -10.69 -13.65
N HIS A 145 1.78 -11.49 -14.26
CA HIS A 145 1.64 -11.59 -15.70
C HIS A 145 1.35 -10.24 -16.38
N HIS A 146 0.36 -9.49 -15.88
CA HIS A 146 0.01 -8.18 -16.44
C HIS A 146 1.00 -7.12 -15.98
N GLU A 147 1.49 -7.23 -14.75
CA GLU A 147 2.49 -6.33 -14.19
C GLU A 147 3.77 -6.32 -15.06
N LEU A 148 4.36 -7.47 -15.36
CA LEU A 148 5.60 -7.56 -16.16
C LEU A 148 5.41 -7.31 -17.65
N ARG A 149 4.18 -7.41 -18.18
CA ARG A 149 3.90 -7.08 -19.60
C ARG A 149 4.03 -5.59 -19.89
N SER A 150 3.75 -4.74 -18.90
CA SER A 150 3.49 -3.32 -19.12
C SER A 150 4.38 -2.40 -18.29
N LEU A 151 4.66 -2.75 -17.03
CA LEU A 151 5.29 -1.85 -16.06
C LEU A 151 6.68 -1.37 -16.54
N GLY A 152 6.94 -0.07 -16.41
CA GLY A 152 8.18 0.60 -16.82
C GLY A 152 8.35 0.84 -18.33
N ARG A 153 7.53 0.19 -19.18
CA ARG A 153 7.55 0.37 -20.64
C ARG A 153 6.87 1.68 -21.05
N PRO A 154 7.23 2.28 -22.20
CA PRO A 154 6.45 3.35 -22.79
C PRO A 154 4.99 2.90 -22.99
N ALA A 155 4.03 3.70 -22.56
CA ALA A 155 2.62 3.33 -22.57
C ALA A 155 2.10 2.98 -23.98
N GLY A 156 2.58 3.70 -25.00
CA GLY A 156 2.23 3.40 -26.40
C GLY A 156 2.65 1.98 -26.84
N GLU A 157 3.74 1.44 -26.29
CA GLU A 157 4.16 0.06 -26.55
C GLU A 157 3.42 -0.95 -25.67
N ALA A 158 3.11 -0.58 -24.43
CA ALA A 158 2.35 -1.42 -23.50
C ALA A 158 0.92 -1.68 -23.99
N ALA A 159 0.36 -0.79 -24.82
CA ALA A 159 -0.97 -0.92 -25.41
C ALA A 159 -1.19 -2.25 -26.15
N ALA A 160 -0.13 -2.84 -26.73
CA ALA A 160 -0.21 -4.14 -27.41
C ALA A 160 -0.34 -5.35 -26.45
N GLY A 161 -0.06 -5.14 -25.16
CA GLY A 161 -0.05 -6.19 -24.14
C GLY A 161 -1.34 -6.27 -23.31
N VAL A 162 -2.29 -5.34 -23.51
CA VAL A 162 -3.54 -5.21 -22.74
C VAL A 162 -4.77 -5.51 -23.61
N THR A 163 -5.91 -5.76 -22.97
CA THR A 163 -7.18 -6.04 -23.66
C THR A 163 -7.78 -4.77 -24.27
N ARG A 164 -7.61 -3.62 -23.60
CA ARG A 164 -8.13 -2.32 -24.04
C ARG A 164 -7.17 -1.20 -23.67
N SER A 165 -7.06 -0.19 -24.54
CA SER A 165 -6.32 1.04 -24.27
C SER A 165 -7.27 2.23 -24.32
N GLU A 166 -7.27 3.01 -23.24
CA GLU A 166 -7.87 4.33 -23.10
C GLU A 166 -6.78 5.43 -23.04
N LEU A 167 -5.55 5.07 -23.40
CA LEU A 167 -4.39 5.95 -23.34
C LEU A 167 -4.58 7.20 -24.22
N ASP A 168 -4.36 8.38 -23.64
CA ASP A 168 -4.22 9.61 -24.42
C ASP A 168 -2.95 9.51 -25.29
N PRO A 169 -3.02 9.71 -26.62
CA PRO A 169 -1.84 9.70 -27.49
C PRO A 169 -0.69 10.61 -27.03
N ALA A 170 -0.99 11.71 -26.32
CA ALA A 170 0.02 12.60 -25.72
C ALA A 170 0.89 11.90 -24.65
N ASP A 171 0.35 10.85 -24.03
CA ASP A 171 0.98 10.10 -22.96
C ASP A 171 1.72 8.84 -23.43
N ALA A 172 1.75 8.59 -24.75
CA ALA A 172 2.36 7.38 -25.33
C ALA A 172 3.84 7.18 -24.97
N ALA A 173 4.58 8.27 -24.75
CA ALA A 173 5.99 8.22 -24.37
C ALA A 173 6.22 8.06 -22.86
N LYS A 174 5.20 8.32 -22.02
CA LYS A 174 5.31 8.17 -20.57
C LYS A 174 5.45 6.69 -20.20
N PRO A 175 6.21 6.34 -19.16
CA PRO A 175 6.27 4.97 -18.69
C PRO A 175 4.96 4.57 -18.01
N VAL A 176 4.56 3.31 -18.14
CA VAL A 176 3.54 2.72 -17.26
C VAL A 176 4.11 2.63 -15.86
N ALA A 177 3.58 3.42 -14.94
CA ALA A 177 4.13 3.62 -13.60
C ALA A 177 3.53 2.66 -12.56
N LEU A 178 2.32 2.17 -12.83
CA LEU A 178 1.56 1.28 -11.97
C LEU A 178 0.86 0.21 -12.80
N VAL A 179 0.85 -1.03 -12.31
CA VAL A 179 -0.05 -2.07 -12.80
C VAL A 179 -0.64 -2.79 -11.61
N GLY A 180 -1.95 -3.02 -11.57
CA GLY A 180 -2.51 -3.78 -10.46
C GLY A 180 -3.97 -4.17 -10.65
N GLY A 181 -4.47 -4.88 -9.66
CA GLY A 181 -5.88 -5.20 -9.53
C GLY A 181 -6.31 -5.13 -8.07
N SER A 182 -7.56 -5.48 -7.82
CA SER A 182 -8.12 -5.59 -6.48
C SER A 182 -8.11 -7.04 -5.98
N PHE A 183 -8.90 -7.33 -4.94
CA PHE A 183 -9.23 -8.66 -4.46
C PHE A 183 -10.71 -9.00 -4.73
N ILE A 184 -11.04 -10.30 -4.74
CA ILE A 184 -12.41 -10.80 -4.61
C ILE A 184 -12.62 -11.43 -3.22
N GLY A 185 -13.88 -11.53 -2.81
CA GLY A 185 -14.26 -12.17 -1.54
C GLY A 185 -14.56 -11.17 -0.43
N GLU A 186 -14.17 -11.49 0.80
CA GLU A 186 -14.43 -10.61 1.95
C GLU A 186 -13.67 -9.27 1.83
N LEU A 187 -14.30 -8.19 2.29
CA LEU A 187 -13.78 -6.83 2.16
C LEU A 187 -12.46 -6.67 2.94
N SER A 188 -11.50 -5.94 2.36
CA SER A 188 -10.23 -5.60 3.02
C SER A 188 -10.41 -4.73 4.26
N VAL A 189 -11.47 -3.91 4.26
CA VAL A 189 -11.88 -3.09 5.40
C VAL A 189 -13.13 -3.64 6.09
N ASP A 190 -12.96 -4.05 7.35
CA ASP A 190 -13.99 -4.73 8.13
C ASP A 190 -14.99 -3.74 8.76
N ILE A 191 -15.75 -3.07 7.90
CA ILE A 191 -16.85 -2.18 8.27
C ILE A 191 -18.22 -2.69 7.81
N GLY A 192 -18.27 -3.87 7.16
CA GLY A 192 -19.53 -4.51 6.75
C GLY A 192 -20.46 -4.83 7.92
N GLY A 193 -19.90 -5.06 9.12
CA GLY A 193 -20.66 -5.19 10.37
C GLY A 193 -21.47 -3.93 10.71
N ILE A 194 -20.92 -2.73 10.45
CA ILE A 194 -21.62 -1.47 10.66
C ILE A 194 -22.82 -1.38 9.72
N ASN A 195 -22.64 -1.70 8.44
CA ASN A 195 -23.73 -1.69 7.45
C ASN A 195 -24.84 -2.67 7.81
N THR A 196 -24.48 -3.85 8.32
CA THR A 196 -25.45 -4.87 8.74
C THR A 196 -26.26 -4.42 9.96
N LEU A 197 -25.62 -3.70 10.90
CA LEU A 197 -26.27 -3.22 12.12
C LEU A 197 -27.14 -1.98 11.88
N ASP A 198 -26.61 -1.00 11.15
CA ASP A 198 -27.31 0.25 10.84
C ASP A 198 -26.72 0.91 9.56
N PRO A 199 -27.38 0.77 8.39
CA PRO A 199 -26.93 1.38 7.14
C PRO A 199 -26.78 2.91 7.18
N ALA A 200 -27.56 3.60 8.02
CA ALA A 200 -27.45 5.04 8.16
C ALA A 200 -26.16 5.41 8.92
N VAL A 201 -25.79 4.64 9.94
CA VAL A 201 -24.50 4.79 10.63
C VAL A 201 -23.35 4.45 9.70
N TYR A 202 -23.48 3.43 8.86
CA TYR A 202 -22.48 3.10 7.84
C TYR A 202 -22.23 4.27 6.90
N HIS A 203 -23.29 4.85 6.33
CA HIS A 203 -23.20 6.01 5.44
C HIS A 203 -22.51 7.18 6.14
N GLU A 204 -22.90 7.49 7.37
CA GLU A 204 -22.34 8.59 8.14
C GLU A 204 -20.84 8.39 8.46
N VAL A 205 -20.45 7.18 8.87
CA VAL A 205 -19.07 6.84 9.21
C VAL A 205 -18.17 6.84 7.97
N VAL A 206 -18.63 6.23 6.86
CA VAL A 206 -17.85 6.20 5.61
C VAL A 206 -17.74 7.60 5.00
N SER A 207 -18.77 8.44 5.13
CA SER A 207 -18.73 9.84 4.68
C SER A 207 -17.66 10.69 5.39
N LEU A 208 -17.16 10.28 6.57
CA LEU A 208 -16.05 10.97 7.25
C LEU A 208 -14.73 10.91 6.47
N TRP A 209 -14.61 9.96 5.54
CA TRP A 209 -13.51 9.93 4.59
C TRP A 209 -13.57 11.17 3.67
N ALA A 210 -14.74 11.55 3.16
CA ALA A 210 -14.86 12.56 2.11
C ALA A 210 -14.25 13.94 2.47
N PRO A 211 -13.72 14.69 1.47
CA PRO A 211 -13.39 16.09 1.64
C PRO A 211 -14.61 16.90 2.14
N PRO A 212 -14.43 17.86 3.07
CA PRO A 212 -15.55 18.66 3.59
C PRO A 212 -16.30 19.47 2.53
N ILE A 213 -15.63 19.78 1.42
CA ILE A 213 -16.18 20.56 0.30
C ILE A 213 -17.10 19.73 -0.61
N TRP A 214 -17.15 18.41 -0.47
CA TRP A 214 -17.96 17.55 -1.31
C TRP A 214 -19.45 17.64 -0.95
N SER A 215 -20.27 17.65 -2.00
CA SER A 215 -21.72 17.53 -1.95
C SER A 215 -22.16 16.18 -1.35
N GLU A 216 -23.44 16.10 -0.94
CA GLU A 216 -24.00 14.85 -0.42
C GLU A 216 -24.14 13.78 -1.50
N GLU A 217 -24.34 14.18 -2.75
CA GLU A 217 -24.33 13.29 -3.91
C GLU A 217 -22.94 12.67 -4.13
N GLU A 218 -21.88 13.48 -4.07
CA GLU A 218 -20.48 13.00 -4.18
C GLU A 218 -20.11 12.07 -3.02
N LYS A 219 -20.51 12.41 -1.79
CA LYS A 219 -20.33 11.55 -0.62
C LYS A 219 -21.07 10.23 -0.76
N SER A 220 -22.31 10.25 -1.25
CA SER A 220 -23.09 9.03 -1.45
C SER A 220 -22.45 8.13 -2.50
N ALA A 221 -21.97 8.70 -3.61
CA ALA A 221 -21.20 7.96 -4.61
C ALA A 221 -19.89 7.39 -4.05
N LEU A 222 -19.20 8.13 -3.17
CA LEU A 222 -18.03 7.63 -2.45
C LEU A 222 -18.43 6.41 -1.60
N VAL A 223 -19.46 6.53 -0.76
CA VAL A 223 -19.93 5.46 0.14
C VAL A 223 -20.27 4.18 -0.64
N GLU A 224 -20.94 4.30 -1.78
CA GLU A 224 -21.30 3.17 -2.64
C GLU A 224 -20.08 2.47 -3.26
N ALA A 225 -19.05 3.23 -3.64
CA ALA A 225 -17.83 2.71 -4.26
C ALA A 225 -16.76 2.29 -3.25
N SER A 226 -16.89 2.70 -1.99
CA SER A 226 -15.88 2.48 -0.96
C SER A 226 -15.85 1.03 -0.50
N PHE A 227 -14.64 0.48 -0.38
CA PHE A 227 -14.39 -0.82 0.25
C PHE A 227 -15.13 -1.99 -0.42
N THR A 228 -15.43 -1.92 -1.72
CA THR A 228 -16.14 -3.00 -2.44
C THR A 228 -15.22 -4.05 -3.05
N GLY A 229 -13.92 -3.76 -3.15
CA GLY A 229 -12.95 -4.59 -3.87
C GLY A 229 -13.28 -4.78 -5.36
N GLY A 230 -12.76 -5.85 -5.94
CA GLY A 230 -13.02 -6.32 -7.31
C GLY A 230 -14.33 -7.10 -7.45
N GLY A 231 -15.16 -7.12 -6.40
CA GLY A 231 -16.43 -7.86 -6.37
C GLY A 231 -16.27 -9.33 -5.95
N THR A 232 -17.14 -10.19 -6.48
CA THR A 232 -17.19 -11.62 -6.11
C THR A 232 -17.11 -12.56 -7.31
N GLU A 233 -17.00 -12.01 -8.52
CA GLU A 233 -16.98 -12.80 -9.74
C GLU A 233 -15.64 -13.53 -9.89
N PRO A 234 -15.64 -14.86 -10.08
CA PRO A 234 -14.42 -15.60 -10.36
C PRO A 234 -13.81 -15.20 -11.70
N PHE A 235 -12.47 -15.25 -11.77
CA PHE A 235 -11.71 -15.04 -12.99
C PHE A 235 -12.09 -16.06 -14.06
N THR A 236 -12.36 -15.57 -15.27
CA THR A 236 -12.70 -16.42 -16.44
C THR A 236 -11.82 -16.13 -17.64
N VAL A 237 -11.47 -14.87 -17.87
CA VAL A 237 -10.66 -14.40 -18.99
C VAL A 237 -9.86 -13.18 -18.59
N ASP A 238 -8.71 -12.96 -19.24
CA ASP A 238 -7.89 -11.77 -19.01
C ASP A 238 -8.56 -10.50 -19.51
N GLU A 239 -8.72 -9.55 -18.58
CA GLU A 239 -9.03 -8.15 -18.88
C GLU A 239 -7.97 -7.25 -18.26
N ALA A 240 -7.42 -6.37 -19.08
CA ALA A 240 -6.50 -5.33 -18.67
C ALA A 240 -6.78 -4.05 -19.45
N VAL A 241 -6.85 -2.91 -18.75
CA VAL A 241 -7.10 -1.59 -19.32
C VAL A 241 -5.92 -0.67 -19.05
N LEU A 242 -5.30 -0.16 -20.12
CA LEU A 242 -4.24 0.86 -20.05
C LEU A 242 -4.85 2.27 -20.16
N GLY A 243 -4.47 3.18 -19.27
CA GLY A 243 -4.90 4.57 -19.31
C GLY A 243 -4.53 5.32 -18.03
N ALA A 244 -5.36 6.28 -17.62
CA ALA A 244 -5.35 6.76 -16.25
C ALA A 244 -5.85 5.62 -15.33
N PRO A 245 -5.06 5.16 -14.34
CA PRO A 245 -5.46 4.01 -13.54
C PRO A 245 -6.65 4.35 -12.65
N ASP A 246 -7.70 3.51 -12.69
CA ASP A 246 -8.75 3.55 -11.67
C ASP A 246 -8.21 3.00 -10.35
N ILE A 247 -7.59 3.88 -9.55
CA ILE A 247 -6.94 3.53 -8.29
C ILE A 247 -7.92 2.99 -7.24
N ARG A 248 -9.24 3.15 -7.43
CA ARG A 248 -10.25 2.57 -6.54
C ARG A 248 -10.46 1.08 -6.78
N ARG A 249 -9.95 0.56 -7.91
CA ARG A 249 -9.96 -0.86 -8.29
C ARG A 249 -8.60 -1.52 -8.16
N VAL A 250 -7.67 -0.87 -7.47
CA VAL A 250 -6.32 -1.38 -7.20
C VAL A 250 -6.11 -1.40 -5.70
N ASP A 251 -5.68 -2.55 -5.18
CA ASP A 251 -5.31 -2.69 -3.78
C ASP A 251 -3.81 -2.89 -3.64
N MET A 252 -3.24 -2.38 -2.54
CA MET A 252 -1.80 -2.44 -2.27
C MET A 252 -1.24 -3.87 -2.19
N CYS A 253 -2.10 -4.86 -1.94
CA CYS A 253 -1.77 -6.28 -1.90
C CYS A 253 -1.74 -6.95 -3.28
N ASN A 254 -2.09 -6.26 -4.36
CA ASN A 254 -2.14 -6.80 -5.72
C ASN A 254 -1.68 -5.75 -6.75
N LEU A 255 -0.43 -5.30 -6.62
CA LEU A 255 0.11 -4.31 -7.55
C LEU A 255 1.61 -4.44 -7.78
N GLY A 256 2.03 -3.87 -8.91
CA GLY A 256 3.39 -3.54 -9.27
C GLY A 256 3.59 -2.02 -9.41
N LEU A 257 4.70 -1.50 -8.88
CA LEU A 257 5.15 -0.12 -9.01
C LEU A 257 6.52 -0.05 -9.68
N ASP A 258 6.67 0.88 -10.62
CA ASP A 258 7.96 1.17 -11.25
C ASP A 258 8.89 1.90 -10.27
N HIS A 259 10.19 1.59 -10.34
CA HIS A 259 11.21 2.23 -9.49
C HIS A 259 11.25 3.74 -9.61
N ARG A 260 10.88 4.33 -10.75
CA ARG A 260 10.84 5.80 -10.91
C ARG A 260 9.74 6.45 -10.06
N VAL A 261 8.81 5.68 -9.50
CA VAL A 261 7.82 6.14 -8.53
C VAL A 261 8.33 5.96 -7.11
N TYR A 262 8.57 4.71 -6.69
CA TYR A 262 8.85 4.40 -5.29
C TYR A 262 10.22 4.91 -4.80
N GLU A 263 11.15 5.21 -5.71
CA GLU A 263 12.42 5.84 -5.36
C GLU A 263 12.34 7.37 -5.20
N ARG A 264 11.24 7.98 -5.66
CA ARG A 264 11.03 9.43 -5.58
C ARG A 264 10.28 9.83 -4.33
N LEU A 265 9.26 9.08 -3.96
CA LEU A 265 8.43 9.35 -2.79
C LEU A 265 8.26 8.08 -1.94
N PRO A 266 8.37 8.20 -0.60
CA PRO A 266 7.93 7.17 0.32
C PRO A 266 6.40 7.22 0.49
N VAL A 267 5.85 6.27 1.23
CA VAL A 267 4.48 6.33 1.76
C VAL A 267 4.49 6.72 3.25
N PRO A 268 3.43 7.35 3.78
CA PRO A 268 3.31 7.66 5.20
C PRO A 268 3.47 6.41 6.09
N PRO A 269 4.42 6.36 7.03
CA PRO A 269 4.54 5.23 7.95
C PRO A 269 3.27 5.02 8.77
N ALA A 270 2.77 6.09 9.40
CA ALA A 270 1.52 6.13 10.18
C ALA A 270 1.22 4.81 10.94
N PRO A 271 1.96 4.52 12.03
CA PRO A 271 1.76 3.29 12.81
C PRO A 271 0.31 3.12 13.24
N ASP A 272 -0.17 1.87 13.18
CA ASP A 272 -1.56 1.52 13.41
C ASP A 272 -2.54 2.38 12.62
N THR A 273 -2.30 2.57 11.32
CA THR A 273 -3.23 3.23 10.38
C THR A 273 -3.43 2.34 9.16
N ILE A 274 -4.68 2.07 8.78
CA ILE A 274 -4.95 1.37 7.50
C ILE A 274 -4.86 2.34 6.32
N GLY A 275 -4.51 1.83 5.15
CA GLY A 275 -4.55 2.59 3.90
C GLY A 275 -3.45 3.65 3.72
N SER A 276 -2.53 3.81 4.68
CA SER A 276 -1.44 4.78 4.58
C SER A 276 -0.49 4.51 3.41
N ASP A 277 -0.40 3.25 2.99
CA ASP A 277 0.38 2.78 1.86
C ASP A 277 -0.20 3.12 0.47
N TYR A 278 -1.45 3.61 0.39
CA TYR A 278 -2.12 3.97 -0.88
C TYR A 278 -1.66 5.33 -1.45
N PHE A 279 -0.83 6.08 -0.72
CA PHE A 279 -0.41 7.44 -1.11
C PHE A 279 0.20 7.52 -2.53
N LEU A 280 0.99 6.51 -2.93
CA LEU A 280 1.60 6.50 -4.26
C LEU A 280 0.61 6.27 -5.41
N LEU A 281 -0.57 5.71 -5.13
CA LEU A 281 -1.62 5.57 -6.14
C LEU A 281 -2.11 6.96 -6.60
N HIS A 282 -2.33 7.85 -5.63
CA HIS A 282 -2.66 9.26 -5.91
C HIS A 282 -1.52 9.95 -6.65
N ALA A 283 -0.27 9.78 -6.22
CA ALA A 283 0.86 10.39 -6.92
C ALA A 283 0.96 9.94 -8.40
N VAL A 284 0.65 8.67 -8.71
CA VAL A 284 0.62 8.16 -10.09
C VAL A 284 -0.58 8.73 -10.86
N LEU A 285 -1.79 8.61 -10.32
CA LEU A 285 -3.01 9.08 -10.98
C LEU A 285 -2.96 10.59 -11.25
N ASP A 286 -2.69 11.36 -10.20
CA ASP A 286 -2.83 12.81 -10.22
C ASP A 286 -1.66 13.49 -10.95
N SER A 287 -0.53 12.80 -11.15
CA SER A 287 0.54 13.28 -12.06
C SER A 287 0.27 12.99 -13.55
N GLY A 288 -0.79 12.24 -13.86
CA GLY A 288 -1.10 11.78 -15.22
C GLY A 288 -0.09 10.76 -15.75
N LEU A 289 0.52 9.95 -14.87
CA LEU A 289 1.32 8.80 -15.29
C LEU A 289 0.39 7.64 -15.69
N PRO A 290 0.63 6.97 -16.84
CA PRO A 290 -0.17 5.83 -17.24
C PRO A 290 -0.07 4.66 -16.27
N GLY A 291 -1.17 3.91 -16.14
CA GLY A 291 -1.23 2.67 -15.41
C GLY A 291 -2.08 1.61 -16.11
N VAL A 292 -1.96 0.37 -15.67
CA VAL A 292 -2.82 -0.74 -16.12
C VAL A 292 -3.62 -1.29 -14.95
N VAL A 293 -4.94 -1.37 -15.10
CA VAL A 293 -5.82 -2.08 -14.16
C VAL A 293 -6.24 -3.40 -14.78
N HIS A 294 -6.09 -4.50 -14.04
CA HIS A 294 -6.43 -5.85 -14.52
C HIS A 294 -7.37 -6.62 -13.59
N ASN A 295 -8.08 -7.60 -14.16
CA ASN A 295 -9.03 -8.44 -13.43
C ASN A 295 -8.43 -9.73 -12.82
N ARG A 296 -7.11 -9.93 -12.91
CA ARG A 296 -6.40 -10.95 -12.12
C ARG A 296 -6.37 -10.56 -10.64
N HIS A 297 -7.54 -10.50 -10.03
CA HIS A 297 -7.72 -10.20 -8.63
C HIS A 297 -7.18 -11.35 -7.78
N ILE A 298 -6.72 -11.03 -6.57
CA ILE A 298 -6.39 -12.06 -5.57
C ILE A 298 -7.63 -12.40 -4.74
N VAL A 299 -7.64 -13.55 -4.07
CA VAL A 299 -8.70 -13.93 -3.15
C VAL A 299 -8.28 -13.51 -1.75
N ASN A 300 -9.02 -12.59 -1.14
CA ASN A 300 -8.73 -12.14 0.21
C ASN A 300 -9.22 -13.17 1.24
N HIS A 301 -8.36 -13.54 2.19
CA HIS A 301 -8.72 -14.40 3.30
C HIS A 301 -8.98 -13.58 4.56
N TYR A 302 -10.20 -13.70 5.06
CA TYR A 302 -10.59 -13.05 6.31
C TYR A 302 -10.02 -13.81 7.51
N THR A 303 -9.36 -13.09 8.44
CA THR A 303 -8.95 -13.63 9.73
C THR A 303 -10.01 -13.27 10.81
N PRO A 304 -10.77 -14.26 11.33
CA PRO A 304 -11.85 -14.04 12.31
C PRO A 304 -11.45 -13.22 13.55
N GLU A 305 -10.16 -13.21 13.87
CA GLU A 305 -9.55 -12.48 14.97
C GLU A 305 -9.80 -10.97 14.86
N ARG A 306 -9.96 -10.41 13.65
CA ARG A 306 -10.27 -8.99 13.45
C ARG A 306 -11.65 -8.57 13.96
N ARG A 307 -12.58 -9.51 14.12
CA ARG A 307 -13.96 -9.27 14.61
C ARG A 307 -14.13 -9.45 16.12
N THR A 308 -13.08 -9.86 16.84
CA THR A 308 -13.23 -10.27 18.24
C THR A 308 -12.17 -9.65 19.16
N GLY A 309 -12.59 -9.35 20.40
CA GLY A 309 -11.73 -8.96 21.50
C GLY A 309 -10.68 -7.88 21.13
N PRO A 310 -9.39 -8.09 21.45
CA PRO A 310 -8.31 -7.15 21.15
C PRO A 310 -8.12 -6.87 19.65
N GLY A 311 -8.40 -7.84 18.78
CA GLY A 311 -8.26 -7.68 17.33
C GLY A 311 -9.25 -6.68 16.76
N PHE A 312 -10.50 -6.70 17.23
CA PHE A 312 -11.52 -5.70 16.89
C PHE A 312 -11.09 -4.29 17.30
N THR A 313 -10.66 -4.12 18.55
CA THR A 313 -10.21 -2.81 19.06
C THR A 313 -9.01 -2.28 18.26
N ALA A 314 -8.01 -3.11 17.99
CA ALA A 314 -6.85 -2.71 17.19
C ALA A 314 -7.27 -2.31 15.76
N TYR A 315 -8.20 -3.04 15.15
CA TYR A 315 -8.67 -2.76 13.80
C TYR A 315 -9.47 -1.44 13.73
N GLN A 316 -10.42 -1.24 14.64
CA GLN A 316 -11.21 -0.01 14.72
C GLN A 316 -10.35 1.21 15.05
N LEU A 317 -9.29 1.04 15.85
CA LEU A 317 -8.30 2.10 16.08
C LEU A 317 -7.60 2.51 14.78
N ARG A 318 -7.19 1.54 13.96
CA ARG A 318 -6.55 1.82 12.67
C ARG A 318 -7.47 2.54 11.69
N PHE A 319 -8.74 2.16 11.68
CA PHE A 319 -9.76 2.84 10.89
C PHE A 319 -10.01 4.27 11.38
N ALA A 320 -10.08 4.49 12.70
CA ALA A 320 -10.18 5.84 13.26
C ALA A 320 -8.97 6.70 12.86
N LYS A 321 -7.73 6.18 12.99
CA LYS A 321 -6.52 6.89 12.57
C LYS A 321 -6.50 7.20 11.07
N PHE A 322 -7.01 6.28 10.23
CA PHE A 322 -7.18 6.53 8.80
C PHE A 322 -8.07 7.75 8.54
N LEU A 323 -9.23 7.84 9.20
CA LEU A 323 -10.12 9.00 9.08
C LEU A 323 -9.45 10.30 9.51
N LEU A 324 -8.66 10.28 10.60
CA LEU A 324 -7.92 11.46 11.07
C LEU A 324 -6.82 11.90 10.10
N SER A 325 -6.17 10.94 9.43
CA SER A 325 -5.10 11.22 8.47
C SER A 325 -5.61 12.02 7.26
N MET A 326 -6.90 11.92 6.92
CA MET A 326 -7.49 12.63 5.78
C MET A 326 -7.47 14.16 5.93
N LEU A 327 -7.44 14.70 7.15
CA LEU A 327 -7.20 16.14 7.36
C LEU A 327 -5.90 16.60 6.70
N TYR A 328 -4.87 15.76 6.77
CA TYR A 328 -3.52 16.06 6.31
C TYR A 328 -3.30 15.61 4.87
N LEU A 329 -3.90 14.49 4.44
CA LEU A 329 -3.68 13.93 3.11
C LEU A 329 -4.56 14.53 2.01
N HIS A 330 -5.82 14.88 2.29
CA HIS A 330 -6.71 15.46 1.27
C HIS A 330 -6.20 16.77 0.65
N PRO A 331 -5.62 17.70 1.41
CA PRO A 331 -5.04 18.92 0.82
C PRO A 331 -3.88 18.59 -0.12
N VAL A 332 -3.07 17.59 0.23
CA VAL A 332 -1.95 17.10 -0.59
C VAL A 332 -2.48 16.51 -1.90
N TYR A 333 -3.51 15.67 -1.84
CA TYR A 333 -4.16 15.14 -3.04
C TYR A 333 -4.78 16.25 -3.88
N GLY A 334 -5.44 17.24 -3.26
CA GLY A 334 -6.01 18.39 -3.96
C GLY A 334 -4.95 19.21 -4.70
N GLU A 335 -3.78 19.40 -4.11
CA GLU A 335 -2.65 20.07 -4.77
C GLU A 335 -2.01 19.21 -5.87
N MET A 336 -1.90 17.90 -5.69
CA MET A 336 -1.45 16.99 -6.76
C MET A 336 -2.39 17.06 -7.97
N ILE A 337 -3.71 17.01 -7.74
CA ILE A 337 -4.74 17.17 -8.79
C ILE A 337 -4.59 18.52 -9.49
N ALA A 338 -4.37 19.60 -8.73
CA ALA A 338 -4.23 20.94 -9.30
C ALA A 338 -2.97 21.11 -10.16
N LEU A 339 -1.85 20.45 -9.78
CA LEU A 339 -0.62 20.45 -10.56
C LEU A 339 -0.73 19.56 -11.80
N GLY A 340 -1.44 18.43 -11.72
CA GLY A 340 -1.59 17.52 -12.83
C GLY A 340 -0.23 17.08 -13.38
N GLY A 341 -0.06 17.20 -14.71
CA GLY A 341 1.20 16.91 -15.39
C GLY A 341 2.40 17.76 -14.96
N GLU A 342 2.18 18.93 -14.33
CA GLU A 342 3.28 19.76 -13.78
C GLU A 342 3.97 19.10 -12.58
N LEU A 343 3.34 18.07 -11.98
CA LEU A 343 3.95 17.23 -10.94
C LEU A 343 5.11 16.37 -11.48
N LEU A 344 5.28 16.31 -12.81
CA LEU A 344 6.38 15.61 -13.47
C LEU A 344 7.50 16.56 -13.92
N ASP A 345 8.74 16.08 -13.90
CA ASP A 345 9.87 16.72 -14.58
C ASP A 345 9.91 16.38 -16.09
N GLU A 346 10.89 16.92 -16.83
CA GLU A 346 10.96 16.68 -18.28
C GLU A 346 11.34 15.23 -18.64
N GLN A 347 11.68 14.39 -17.65
CA GLN A 347 11.94 12.96 -17.79
C GLN A 347 10.80 12.10 -17.22
N HIS A 348 9.63 12.70 -16.98
CA HIS A 348 8.44 12.05 -16.43
C HIS A 348 8.64 11.46 -15.03
N ARG A 349 9.51 12.06 -14.21
CA ARG A 349 9.68 11.67 -12.81
C ARG A 349 8.92 12.62 -11.90
N LEU A 350 8.41 12.09 -10.80
CA LEU A 350 7.71 12.89 -9.79
C LEU A 350 8.64 13.95 -9.18
N ARG A 351 8.15 15.19 -9.15
CA ARG A 351 8.73 16.30 -8.40
C ARG A 351 8.37 16.14 -6.93
N VAL A 352 9.37 16.22 -6.05
CA VAL A 352 9.22 15.90 -4.63
C VAL A 352 8.81 17.15 -3.83
N GLU A 353 9.37 18.29 -4.20
CA GLU A 353 9.26 19.56 -3.49
C GLU A 353 7.80 20.03 -3.35
N PRO A 354 6.95 20.00 -4.41
CA PRO A 354 5.55 20.40 -4.25
C PRO A 354 4.80 19.53 -3.24
N VAL A 355 5.07 18.23 -3.25
CA VAL A 355 4.45 17.26 -2.32
C VAL A 355 4.92 17.50 -0.89
N LEU A 356 6.23 17.65 -0.69
CA LEU A 356 6.83 17.92 0.62
C LEU A 356 6.27 19.21 1.24
N ASP A 357 6.23 20.28 0.45
CA ASP A 357 5.73 21.57 0.91
C ASP A 357 4.24 21.51 1.25
N SER A 358 3.46 20.74 0.48
CA SER A 358 2.05 20.47 0.77
C SER A 358 1.85 19.76 2.10
N VAL A 359 2.60 18.67 2.33
CA VAL A 359 2.53 17.90 3.58
C VAL A 359 2.89 18.79 4.77
N ARG A 360 3.98 19.57 4.67
CA ARG A 360 4.39 20.53 5.73
C ARG A 360 3.32 21.57 6.04
N ARG A 361 2.66 22.12 5.02
CA ARG A 361 1.55 23.07 5.22
C ARG A 361 0.36 22.39 5.90
N SER A 362 -0.02 21.21 5.42
CA SER A 362 -1.17 20.46 5.96
C SER A 362 -0.99 20.12 7.44
N ALA A 363 0.23 19.77 7.87
CA ALA A 363 0.53 19.44 9.26
C ALA A 363 0.22 20.59 10.24
N ALA A 364 0.26 21.83 9.77
CA ALA A 364 -0.04 23.03 10.57
C ALA A 364 -1.53 23.43 10.57
N TRP A 365 -2.42 22.64 9.96
CA TRP A 365 -3.84 22.97 9.88
C TRP A 365 -4.55 22.86 11.23
N ASP A 366 -5.60 23.66 11.40
CA ASP A 366 -6.48 23.59 12.55
C ASP A 366 -7.17 22.22 12.63
N ARG A 367 -7.28 21.69 13.85
CA ARG A 367 -7.71 20.33 14.10
C ARG A 367 -9.23 20.19 14.24
N ALA A 368 -10.03 21.25 14.07
CA ALA A 368 -11.49 21.21 14.27
C ALA A 368 -12.18 20.13 13.41
N ALA A 369 -11.72 19.91 12.18
CA ALA A 369 -12.27 18.86 11.32
C ALA A 369 -12.04 17.45 11.91
N ASN A 370 -10.89 17.20 12.52
CA ASN A 370 -10.60 15.92 13.18
C ASN A 370 -11.31 15.78 14.53
N VAL A 371 -11.51 16.88 15.27
CA VAL A 371 -12.39 16.89 16.45
C VAL A 371 -13.81 16.46 16.05
N HIS A 372 -14.33 17.05 14.97
CA HIS A 372 -15.64 16.68 14.43
C HIS A 372 -15.72 15.20 14.02
N ARG A 373 -14.72 14.67 13.31
CA ARG A 373 -14.66 13.24 12.95
C ARG A 373 -14.76 12.34 14.18
N LEU A 374 -14.02 12.66 15.25
CA LEU A 374 -14.09 11.90 16.49
C LEU A 374 -15.44 12.03 17.21
N ASP A 375 -16.11 13.17 17.12
CA ASP A 375 -17.46 13.36 17.68
C ASP A 375 -18.51 12.54 16.93
N VAL A 376 -18.44 12.52 15.60
CA VAL A 376 -19.31 11.69 14.77
C VAL A 376 -19.06 10.21 15.05
N LEU A 377 -17.79 9.78 15.07
CA LEU A 377 -17.44 8.39 15.33
C LEU A 377 -17.93 7.91 16.69
N ASP A 378 -17.71 8.69 17.76
CA ASP A 378 -18.18 8.37 19.11
C ASP A 378 -19.71 8.22 19.14
N ARG A 379 -20.45 9.19 18.59
CA ARG A 379 -21.92 9.14 18.52
C ARG A 379 -22.40 7.89 17.77
N CYS A 380 -21.85 7.66 16.58
CA CYS A 380 -22.20 6.54 15.72
C CYS A 380 -21.97 5.20 16.42
N TYR A 381 -20.81 5.03 17.06
CA TYR A 381 -20.43 3.77 17.68
C TYR A 381 -21.24 3.50 18.95
N ARG A 382 -21.58 4.54 19.71
CA ARG A 382 -22.52 4.43 20.83
C ARG A 382 -23.93 4.04 20.39
N ARG A 383 -24.39 4.54 19.23
CA ARG A 383 -25.68 4.17 18.63
C ARG A 383 -25.71 2.70 18.22
N LEU A 384 -24.62 2.16 17.67
CA LEU A 384 -24.52 0.75 17.33
C LEU A 384 -24.57 -0.17 18.56
N GLY A 385 -24.06 0.29 19.72
CA GLY A 385 -24.05 -0.48 20.95
C GLY A 385 -23.00 -1.61 20.94
N GLY A 386 -23.07 -2.50 21.93
CA GLY A 386 -22.19 -3.67 22.03
C GLY A 386 -20.71 -3.32 21.98
N THR A 387 -19.95 -4.10 21.20
CA THR A 387 -18.49 -3.91 21.04
C THR A 387 -18.12 -2.54 20.43
N TYR A 388 -18.99 -1.93 19.64
CA TYR A 388 -18.76 -0.58 19.10
C TYR A 388 -18.84 0.48 20.21
N ALA A 389 -19.83 0.40 21.09
CA ALA A 389 -19.93 1.30 22.25
C ALA A 389 -18.76 1.10 23.23
N GLU A 390 -18.34 -0.15 23.47
CA GLU A 390 -17.14 -0.45 24.26
C GLU A 390 -15.88 0.15 23.63
N PHE A 391 -15.76 0.10 22.30
CA PHE A 391 -14.67 0.77 21.59
C PHE A 391 -14.75 2.29 21.71
N ALA A 392 -15.94 2.90 21.64
CA ALA A 392 -16.10 4.34 21.87
C ALA A 392 -15.60 4.75 23.27
N ASP A 393 -15.89 3.94 24.30
CA ASP A 393 -15.38 4.15 25.66
C ASP A 393 -13.85 3.98 25.75
N HIS A 394 -13.28 3.05 24.97
CA HIS A 394 -11.84 2.89 24.83
C HIS A 394 -11.17 4.09 24.14
N LEU A 395 -11.85 4.71 23.16
CA LEU A 395 -11.33 5.82 22.37
C LEU A 395 -11.42 7.16 23.12
N ALA A 396 -12.49 7.37 23.90
CA ALA A 396 -12.77 8.61 24.62
C ALA A 396 -11.58 9.19 25.43
N PRO A 397 -10.86 8.43 26.28
CA PRO A 397 -9.71 8.97 27.01
C PRO A 397 -8.47 9.23 26.13
N ARG A 398 -8.44 8.71 24.89
CA ARG A 398 -7.31 8.84 23.96
C ARG A 398 -7.49 9.95 22.92
N ARG A 399 -8.63 10.64 22.90
CA ARG A 399 -8.99 11.60 21.85
C ARG A 399 -7.89 12.65 21.59
N GLN A 400 -7.40 13.31 22.64
CA GLN A 400 -6.35 14.32 22.49
C GLN A 400 -5.07 13.71 21.94
N HIS A 401 -4.67 12.56 22.48
CA HIS A 401 -3.48 11.84 22.03
C HIS A 401 -3.57 11.45 20.55
N LEU A 402 -4.73 10.99 20.06
CA LEU A 402 -4.94 10.65 18.65
C LEU A 402 -4.86 11.87 17.73
N LEU A 403 -5.32 13.03 18.19
CA LEU A 403 -5.15 14.29 17.44
C LEU A 403 -3.68 14.69 17.35
N ASP A 404 -2.92 14.52 18.45
CA ASP A 404 -1.49 14.77 18.48
C ASP A 404 -0.72 13.78 17.58
N GLU A 405 -1.07 12.49 17.63
CA GLU A 405 -0.48 11.46 16.78
C GLU A 405 -0.74 11.70 15.30
N ALA A 406 -1.97 12.02 14.91
CA ALA A 406 -2.30 12.23 13.50
C ALA A 406 -1.52 13.41 12.90
N GLN A 407 -1.31 14.49 13.67
CA GLN A 407 -0.43 15.58 13.26
C GLN A 407 1.04 15.13 13.18
N ALA A 408 1.53 14.47 14.23
CA ALA A 408 2.91 13.99 14.28
C ALA A 408 3.23 13.02 13.13
N ASP A 409 2.27 12.18 12.72
CA ASP A 409 2.41 11.27 11.59
C ASP A 409 2.59 12.05 10.27
N ALA A 410 1.89 13.18 10.08
CA ALA A 410 2.08 14.07 8.93
C ALA A 410 3.46 14.78 8.96
N GLU A 411 3.88 15.27 10.12
CA GLU A 411 5.20 15.90 10.32
C GLU A 411 6.34 14.90 10.05
N ARG A 412 6.21 13.68 10.57
CA ARG A 412 7.15 12.57 10.33
C ARG A 412 7.16 12.12 8.89
N PHE A 413 6.03 12.17 8.20
CA PHE A 413 5.98 11.88 6.77
C PHE A 413 6.75 12.93 5.97
N ALA A 414 6.62 14.23 6.29
CA ALA A 414 7.43 15.27 5.68
C ALA A 414 8.94 15.05 5.91
N LEU A 415 9.34 14.69 7.13
CA LEU A 415 10.74 14.35 7.44
C LEU A 415 11.23 13.17 6.59
N LEU A 416 10.41 12.13 6.42
CA LEU A 416 10.77 10.97 5.61
C LEU A 416 10.90 11.33 4.13
N ILE A 417 9.98 12.14 3.58
CA ILE A 417 10.07 12.63 2.19
C ILE A 417 11.38 13.39 1.97
N GLU A 418 11.73 14.28 2.88
CA GLU A 418 12.97 15.09 2.80
C GLU A 418 14.23 14.22 2.79
N GLY A 419 14.28 13.16 3.60
CA GLY A 419 15.41 12.23 3.65
C GLY A 419 15.41 11.14 2.57
N TRP A 420 14.29 10.95 1.86
CA TRP A 420 14.07 9.75 1.05
C TRP A 420 15.08 9.53 -0.07
N GLY A 421 15.38 10.59 -0.84
CA GLY A 421 16.33 10.49 -1.95
C GLY A 421 17.73 10.06 -1.50
N ALA A 422 18.19 10.53 -0.34
CA ALA A 422 19.47 10.13 0.25
C ALA A 422 19.44 8.68 0.74
N LEU A 423 18.32 8.25 1.35
CA LEU A 423 18.14 6.86 1.78
C LEU A 423 18.15 5.89 0.60
N VAL A 424 17.46 6.21 -0.50
CA VAL A 424 17.46 5.38 -1.72
C VAL A 424 18.86 5.31 -2.32
N ALA A 425 19.56 6.44 -2.45
CA ALA A 425 20.93 6.47 -2.97
C ALA A 425 21.89 5.64 -2.10
N ALA A 426 21.75 5.73 -0.77
CA ALA A 426 22.50 4.92 0.17
C ALA A 426 22.17 3.43 0.02
N ALA A 427 20.89 3.06 -0.08
CA ALA A 427 20.41 1.70 -0.25
C ALA A 427 20.97 1.05 -1.52
N ARG A 428 20.95 1.74 -2.67
CA ARG A 428 21.54 1.27 -3.94
C ARG A 428 23.03 0.92 -3.84
N ALA A 429 23.73 1.54 -2.89
CA ALA A 429 25.16 1.30 -2.67
C ALA A 429 25.45 0.26 -1.57
N GLN A 430 24.40 -0.28 -0.93
CA GLN A 430 24.49 -1.36 0.04
C GLN A 430 24.30 -2.72 -0.62
N ARG A 431 24.83 -3.76 0.03
CA ARG A 431 24.49 -5.15 -0.29
C ARG A 431 23.42 -5.64 0.66
N VAL A 432 22.43 -6.34 0.13
CA VAL A 432 21.49 -7.14 0.92
C VAL A 432 22.15 -8.50 1.14
N ALA A 433 22.17 -8.99 2.39
CA ALA A 433 22.62 -10.35 2.66
C ALA A 433 21.59 -11.31 2.05
N GLY A 434 22.07 -12.19 1.18
CA GLY A 434 21.26 -13.23 0.54
C GLY A 434 21.29 -14.54 1.31
#